data_AF-A0A2V7H6P3-F1
#
_entry.id   AF-A0A2V7H6P3-F1
#
_cell.length_a   1.000
_cell.length_b   1.000
_cell.length_c   1.000
_cell.angle_alpha   90.00
_cell.angle_beta   90.00
_cell.angle_gamma   90.00
#
_symmetry.space_group_name_H-M   'P 1'
#
loop_
_entity.id
_entity.type
_entity.pdbx_description
1 polymer ?
#
loop_
_entity_poly.entity_id
_entity_poly.type
_entity_poly.pdbx_seq_one_letter_code
_entity_poly.pdbx_strand_id
1 'polypeptide(L)'
;MWLLTCGFDGCPTARDIQTFQPDQGGRILDRYNRLMGRLELVRRVNVPLGAVPQFVQQAFIATEDRRFYQHGGLDWRGFFRALVTNLRAGRTR
;
A
#
# COMPACT_ATOMS: atom_id res chain seq x y z
N MET A 1 6.06 -16.65 -14.65
CA MET A 1 6.40 -15.41 -13.92
C MET A 1 5.20 -14.83 -13.17
N TRP A 2 3.96 -14.91 -13.68
CA TRP A 2 2.73 -14.50 -12.95
C TRP A 2 2.28 -15.44 -11.82
N LEU A 3 2.65 -16.73 -11.91
CA LEU A 3 2.36 -17.75 -10.88
C LEU A 3 3.04 -17.48 -9.52
N LEU A 4 4.17 -16.76 -9.51
CA LEU A 4 4.95 -16.52 -8.28
C LEU A 4 4.47 -15.31 -7.48
N THR A 5 3.70 -14.41 -8.10
CA THR A 5 3.23 -13.18 -7.44
C THR A 5 1.75 -13.19 -7.13
N CYS A 6 0.93 -13.85 -7.96
CA CYS A 6 -0.53 -13.87 -7.80
C CYS A 6 -1.13 -15.28 -7.73
N GLY A 7 -0.31 -16.33 -7.70
CA GLY A 7 -0.78 -17.72 -7.64
C GLY A 7 -1.56 -18.17 -8.88
N PHE A 8 -2.31 -19.27 -8.74
CA PHE A 8 -3.15 -19.84 -9.80
C PHE A 8 -4.51 -19.13 -9.94
N ASP A 9 -4.94 -18.40 -8.91
CA ASP A 9 -6.22 -17.69 -8.87
C ASP A 9 -6.19 -16.35 -9.65
N GLY A 10 -5.02 -15.98 -10.18
CA GLY A 10 -4.84 -14.73 -10.93
C GLY A 10 -4.66 -13.51 -10.03
N CYS A 11 -4.24 -12.39 -10.63
CA CYS A 11 -4.10 -11.14 -9.88
C CYS A 11 -5.46 -10.46 -9.70
N PRO A 12 -5.66 -9.68 -8.62
CA PRO A 12 -6.84 -8.84 -8.46
C PRO A 12 -6.97 -7.87 -9.64
N THR A 13 -8.21 -7.64 -10.07
CA THR A 13 -8.49 -6.69 -11.14
C THR A 13 -8.30 -5.25 -10.64
N ALA A 14 -8.18 -4.30 -11.57
CA ALA A 14 -8.12 -2.88 -11.20
C ALA A 14 -9.34 -2.43 -10.37
N ARG A 15 -10.50 -3.05 -10.59
CA ARG A 15 -11.72 -2.77 -9.82
C ARG A 15 -11.61 -3.28 -8.39
N ASP A 16 -11.08 -4.48 -8.21
CA ASP A 16 -10.91 -5.09 -6.88
C ASP A 16 -9.97 -4.24 -6.00
N ILE A 17 -8.92 -3.68 -6.60
CA ILE A 17 -7.98 -2.78 -5.90
C ILE A 17 -8.67 -1.48 -5.48
N GLN A 18 -9.53 -0.91 -6.34
CA GLN A 18 -10.23 0.34 -6.05
C GLN A 18 -11.30 0.19 -4.95
N THR A 19 -11.96 -0.96 -4.87
CA THR A 19 -12.99 -1.23 -3.87
C THR A 19 -12.46 -1.91 -2.62
N PHE A 20 -11.16 -2.21 -2.56
CA PHE A 20 -10.56 -2.89 -1.43
C PHE A 20 -10.65 -2.03 -0.16
N GLN A 21 -11.31 -2.56 0.87
CA GLN A 21 -11.31 -1.99 2.20
C GLN A 21 -10.67 -2.97 3.17
N PRO A 22 -9.54 -2.61 3.81
CA PRO A 22 -8.92 -3.49 4.76
C PRO A 22 -9.78 -3.61 6.03
N ASP A 23 -9.86 -4.83 6.54
CA ASP A 23 -10.59 -5.13 7.77
C ASP A 23 -9.94 -4.41 8.97
N GLN A 24 -10.79 -3.90 9.86
CA GLN A 24 -10.41 -3.30 11.15
C GLN A 24 -10.59 -4.28 12.31
N GLY A 25 -11.03 -5.51 12.05
CA GLY A 25 -11.28 -6.52 13.06
C GLY A 25 -12.56 -6.30 13.85
N GLY A 26 -12.87 -7.27 14.72
CA GLY A 26 -14.09 -7.27 15.53
C GLY A 26 -14.01 -6.33 16.73
N ARG A 27 -15.11 -5.69 17.12
CA ARG A 27 -15.18 -4.83 18.32
C ARG A 27 -15.83 -5.58 19.48
N ILE A 28 -15.19 -5.58 20.64
CA ILE A 28 -15.75 -6.09 21.90
C ILE A 28 -16.36 -4.92 22.66
N LEU A 29 -17.64 -5.01 22.99
CA LEU A 29 -18.40 -3.98 23.68
C LEU A 29 -18.88 -4.49 25.04
N ASP A 30 -19.01 -3.60 26.02
CA ASP A 30 -19.63 -3.91 27.30
C ASP A 30 -21.17 -3.92 27.22
N ARG A 31 -21.84 -4.23 28.35
CA ARG A 31 -23.32 -4.25 28.45
C ARG A 31 -23.99 -2.89 28.20
N TYR A 32 -23.22 -1.81 28.26
CA TYR A 32 -23.63 -0.43 28.02
C TYR A 32 -23.15 0.10 26.66
N ASN A 33 -22.75 -0.81 25.75
CA ASN A 33 -22.27 -0.49 24.41
C ASN A 33 -20.94 0.31 24.37
N ARG A 34 -20.13 0.26 25.44
CA ARG A 34 -18.81 0.90 25.51
C ARG A 34 -17.73 -0.02 24.95
N LEU A 35 -16.84 0.52 24.12
CA LEU A 35 -15.74 -0.24 23.53
C LEU A 35 -14.75 -0.70 24.60
N MET A 36 -14.62 -2.02 24.78
CA MET A 36 -13.62 -2.62 25.67
C MET A 36 -12.33 -2.96 24.93
N GLY A 37 -12.43 -3.38 23.67
CA GLY A 37 -11.27 -3.77 22.89
C GLY A 37 -11.60 -4.11 21.44
N ARG A 38 -10.56 -4.41 20.66
CA ARG A 38 -10.67 -4.84 19.27
C ARG A 38 -9.90 -6.13 19.06
N LEU A 39 -10.52 -7.08 18.36
CA LEU A 39 -9.94 -8.35 17.93
C LEU A 39 -9.40 -8.14 16.51
N GLU A 40 -8.15 -7.72 16.42
CA GLU A 40 -7.48 -7.44 15.16
C GLU A 40 -6.04 -7.98 15.19
N LEU A 41 -5.58 -8.61 14.09
CA LEU A 41 -4.17 -9.01 13.94
C LEU A 41 -3.26 -7.80 13.74
N VAL A 42 -3.80 -6.74 13.14
CA VAL A 42 -3.09 -5.50 12.84
C VAL A 42 -4.01 -4.34 13.19
N ARG A 43 -3.50 -3.40 14.00
CA ARG A 43 -4.24 -2.20 14.38
C ARG A 43 -4.35 -1.24 13.21
N ARG A 44 -5.56 -1.11 12.65
CA ARG A 44 -5.84 -0.23 11.49
C ARG A 44 -7.05 0.67 11.73
N VAL A 45 -7.02 1.83 11.09
CA VAL A 45 -8.15 2.76 11.03
C VAL A 45 -8.21 3.28 9.60
N ASN A 46 -9.33 3.02 8.92
CA ASN A 46 -9.55 3.48 7.56
C ASN A 46 -9.95 4.95 7.61
N VAL A 47 -9.15 5.79 6.97
CA VAL A 47 -9.39 7.23 6.88
C VAL A 47 -9.45 7.63 5.40
N PRO A 48 -10.39 8.50 5.00
CA PRO A 48 -10.39 9.03 3.64
C PRO A 48 -9.15 9.89 3.43
N LEU A 49 -8.60 9.91 2.21
CA LEU A 49 -7.38 10.66 1.90
C LEU A 49 -7.49 12.15 2.27
N GLY A 50 -8.68 12.75 2.12
CA GLY A 50 -8.93 14.15 2.49
C GLY A 50 -8.84 14.45 3.99
N ALA A 51 -8.90 13.43 4.85
CA ALA A 51 -8.67 13.60 6.30
C ALA A 51 -7.17 13.55 6.67
N VAL A 52 -6.30 13.14 5.74
CA VAL A 52 -4.85 13.10 5.95
C VAL A 52 -4.27 14.50 5.70
N PRO A 53 -3.51 15.09 6.63
CA PRO A 53 -2.92 16.41 6.42
C PRO A 53 -2.02 16.44 5.18
N GLN A 54 -2.08 17.53 4.40
CA GLN A 54 -1.33 17.63 3.13
C GLN A 54 0.18 17.43 3.31
N PHE A 55 0.76 17.94 4.40
CA PHE A 55 2.19 17.76 4.66
C PHE A 55 2.57 16.28 4.87
N VAL A 56 1.66 15.46 5.45
CA VAL A 56 1.89 14.02 5.64
C VAL A 56 1.86 13.32 4.29
N GLN A 57 0.88 13.64 3.44
CA GLN A 57 0.79 13.10 2.08
C GLN A 57 2.06 13.43 1.28
N GLN A 58 2.52 14.69 1.35
CA GLN A 58 3.73 15.15 0.67
C GLN A 58 5.00 14.48 1.21
N ALA A 59 5.12 14.31 2.54
CA ALA A 59 6.26 13.64 3.16
C ALA A 59 6.37 12.17 2.75
N PHE A 60 5.22 11.47 2.69
CA PHE A 60 5.16 10.10 2.21
C PHE A 60 5.60 10.00 0.75
N ILE A 61 5.03 10.83 -0.13
CA ILE A 61 5.38 10.88 -1.56
C ILE A 61 6.87 11.22 -1.73
N ALA A 62 7.41 12.18 -1.00
CA ALA A 62 8.82 12.54 -1.10
C ALA A 62 9.76 11.38 -0.73
N THR A 63 9.34 10.50 0.18
CA THR A 63 10.15 9.36 0.69
C THR A 63 10.04 8.14 -0.22
N GLU A 64 8.82 7.75 -0.58
CA GLU A 64 8.56 6.51 -1.34
C GLU A 64 8.70 6.72 -2.85
N ASP A 65 8.11 7.80 -3.37
CA ASP A 65 8.08 8.08 -4.80
C ASP A 65 7.98 9.58 -5.10
N ARG A 66 9.13 10.25 -5.04
CA ARG A 66 9.23 11.70 -5.27
C ARG A 66 8.67 12.19 -6.61
N ARG A 67 8.45 11.30 -7.58
CA ARG A 67 7.92 11.62 -8.92
C ARG A 67 6.54 11.01 -9.16
N PHE A 68 5.85 10.60 -8.11
CA PHE A 68 4.55 9.95 -8.18
C PHE A 68 3.57 10.65 -9.14
N TYR A 69 3.41 11.97 -9.02
CA TYR A 69 2.52 12.75 -9.90
C TYR A 69 3.06 13.06 -11.31
N GLN A 70 4.32 12.74 -11.57
CA GLN A 70 4.99 13.01 -12.86
C GLN A 70 4.99 11.80 -13.80
N HIS A 71 4.54 10.63 -13.33
CA HIS A 71 4.49 9.41 -14.14
C HIS A 71 3.16 8.65 -13.99
N GLY A 72 2.72 8.00 -15.06
CA GLY A 72 1.47 7.24 -15.11
C GLY A 72 1.51 5.87 -14.42
N GLY A 73 2.22 5.76 -13.30
CA GLY A 73 2.35 4.53 -12.49
C GLY A 73 3.70 3.83 -12.59
N LEU A 74 4.39 3.88 -13.74
CA LEU A 74 5.73 3.30 -13.88
C LEU A 74 6.81 4.38 -14.06
N ASP A 75 7.76 4.43 -13.13
CA ASP A 75 8.94 5.30 -13.21
C ASP A 75 10.03 4.70 -14.10
N TRP A 76 9.96 4.93 -15.42
CA TRP A 76 10.96 4.45 -16.38
C TRP A 76 12.40 4.88 -16.03
N ARG A 77 12.58 6.11 -15.53
CA ARG A 77 13.89 6.61 -15.12
C ARG A 77 14.41 5.87 -13.88
N GLY A 78 13.52 5.52 -12.95
CA GLY A 78 13.83 4.68 -11.79
C GLY A 78 14.20 3.26 -12.21
N PHE A 79 13.40 2.67 -13.10
CA PHE A 79 13.61 1.34 -13.65
C PHE A 79 14.98 1.18 -14.31
N PHE A 80 15.34 2.06 -15.26
CA PHE A 80 16.65 1.96 -15.93
C PHE A 80 17.81 2.22 -14.97
N ARG A 81 17.64 3.13 -14.00
CA ARG A 81 18.66 3.37 -12.97
C ARG A 81 18.89 2.13 -12.11
N ALA A 82 17.81 1.47 -11.68
CA ALA A 82 17.87 0.24 -10.92
C ALA A 82 18.51 -0.90 -11.74
N LEU A 83 18.12 -1.04 -13.02
CA LEU A 83 18.71 -2.02 -13.93
C LEU A 83 20.23 -1.86 -14.04
N VAL A 84 20.72 -0.65 -14.33
CA VAL A 84 22.16 -0.37 -14.42
C VAL A 84 22.86 -0.63 -13.09
N THR A 85 22.24 -0.27 -11.97
CA THR A 85 22.81 -0.50 -10.63
C THR A 85 22.93 -1.99 -10.33
N ASN A 86 21.89 -2.78 -10.63
CA ASN A 86 21.87 -4.21 -10.41
C ASN A 86 22.89 -4.95 -11.31
N LEU A 87 23.02 -4.53 -12.57
CA LEU A 87 24.03 -5.08 -13.48
C LEU A 87 25.46 -4.80 -12.98
N ARG A 88 25.72 -3.60 -12.45
CA ARG A 88 27.03 -3.26 -11.85
C ARG A 88 27.29 -4.02 -10.55
N ALA A 89 26.25 -4.27 -9.75
CA ALA A 89 26.37 -4.96 -8.46
C ALA A 89 26.38 -6.49 -8.57
N GLY A 90 25.98 -7.05 -9.72
CA GLY A 90 25.84 -8.50 -9.93
C GLY A 90 24.70 -9.15 -9.13
N ARG A 91 23.88 -8.37 -8.42
CA ARG A 91 22.75 -8.82 -7.60
C ARG A 91 21.72 -7.71 -7.43
N THR A 92 20.45 -8.08 -7.30
CA THR A 92 19.37 -7.20 -6.83
C THR A 92 19.47 -7.07 -5.32
N ARG A 93 19.49 -5.83 -4.80
CA ARG A 93 19.37 -5.59 -3.36
C ARG A 93 17.91 -5.43 -2.97
#